data_AF-A0A382GW18-F1
#
_entry.id   AF-A0A382GW18-F1
#
_cell.length_a   1.000
_cell.length_b   1.000
_cell.length_c   1.000
_cell.angle_alpha   90.00
_cell.angle_beta   90.00
_cell.angle_gamma   90.00
#
_symmetry.space_group_name_H-M   'P 1'
#
loop_
_entity.id
_entity.type
_entity.pdbx_description
1 polymer ?
#
loop_
_entity_poly.entity_id
_entity_poly.type
_entity_poly.pdbx_seq_one_letter_code
_entity_poly.pdbx_strand_id
1 'polypeptide(L)' 'MTILTAEESIDYLYSLIPNGIKLGLENISFVLSELGDPQKKTPTIHIAGTNGKGS' A
#
# COMPACT_ATOMS: atom_id res chain seq x y z
N MET A 1 -0.56 -22.21 -11.39
CA MET A 1 -0.56 -20.84 -10.84
C MET A 1 -1.90 -20.24 -11.23
N THR A 2 -2.82 -20.09 -10.28
CA THR A 2 -4.17 -19.58 -10.59
C THR A 2 -4.10 -18.06 -10.60
N ILE A 3 -4.55 -17.42 -11.67
CA ILE A 3 -4.66 -15.97 -11.72
C ILE A 3 -6.02 -15.60 -11.14
N LEU A 4 -6.02 -14.77 -10.11
CA LEU A 4 -7.23 -14.17 -9.57
C LEU A 4 -7.76 -13.13 -10.56
N THR A 5 -9.08 -13.04 -10.67
CA THR A 5 -9.73 -11.89 -11.29
C THR A 5 -9.45 -10.63 -10.47
N ALA A 6 -9.72 -9.45 -11.06
CA ALA A 6 -9.55 -8.18 -10.35
C ALA A 6 -10.44 -8.13 -9.09
N GLU A 7 -11.67 -8.64 -9.17
CA GLU A 7 -12.61 -8.70 -8.06
C GLU A 7 -12.10 -9.60 -6.93
N GLU A 8 -11.68 -10.83 -7.25
CA GLU A 8 -11.11 -11.76 -6.26
C GLU A 8 -9.84 -11.21 -5.60
N SER A 9 -9.02 -10.46 -6.35
CA SER A 9 -7.83 -9.81 -5.80
C SER A 9 -8.20 -8.70 -4.82
N ILE A 10 -9.22 -7.91 -5.14
CA ILE A 10 -9.71 -6.84 -4.28
C ILE A 10 -10.29 -7.42 -2.98
N ASP A 11 -11.13 -8.45 -3.08
CA ASP A 11 -11.73 -9.12 -1.92
C ASP A 11 -10.67 -9.72 -1.00
N TYR A 12 -9.65 -10.37 -1.59
CA TYR A 12 -8.51 -10.86 -0.83
C TYR A 12 -7.80 -9.73 -0.07
N LEU A 13 -7.52 -8.60 -0.71
CA LEU A 13 -6.87 -7.46 -0.06
C LEU A 13 -7.71 -6.89 1.09
N TYR A 14 -9.04 -6.77 0.93
CA TYR A 14 -9.92 -6.31 2.00
C TYR A 14 -9.97 -7.27 3.18
N SER A 15 -9.86 -8.58 2.93
CA SER A 15 -9.81 -9.60 3.98
C SER A 15 -8.57 -9.49 4.89
N LEU A 16 -7.50 -8.84 4.41
CA LEU A 16 -6.24 -8.65 5.15
C LEU A 16 -6.24 -7.42 6.06
N ILE A 17 -7.23 -6.54 5.96
CA ILE A 17 -7.25 -5.28 6.72
C ILE A 17 -7.47 -5.61 8.21
N PRO A 18 -6.52 -5.29 9.10
CA PRO A 18 -6.70 -5.51 10.53
C PRO A 18 -7.71 -4.51 11.11
N ASN A 19 -8.30 -4.87 12.25
CA ASN A 19 -9.16 -3.94 12.99
C ASN A 19 -8.31 -2.79 13.57
N GLY A 20 -8.39 -1.60 12.95
CA GLY A 20 -7.75 -0.37 13.42
C GLY A 20 -6.53 0.09 12.62
N ILE A 21 -5.92 1.20 13.06
CA ILE A 21 -4.77 1.81 12.39
C ILE A 21 -3.48 1.24 12.98
N LYS A 22 -2.70 0.53 12.16
CA LYS A 22 -1.31 0.17 12.50
C LYS A 22 -0.38 1.28 12.02
N LEU A 23 0.16 2.04 12.97
CA LEU A 23 1.24 3.00 12.70
C LEU A 23 2.59 2.28 12.59
N GLY A 24 3.54 2.91 11.91
CA GLY A 24 4.85 2.33 11.60
C GLY A 24 5.00 1.97 10.12
N LEU A 25 6.24 1.83 9.67
CA LEU A 25 6.59 1.57 8.27
C LEU A 25 7.30 0.23 8.07
N GLU A 26 7.53 -0.53 9.12
CA GLU A 26 8.42 -1.69 9.14
C GLU A 26 7.99 -2.76 8.12
N ASN A 27 6.69 -3.08 8.11
CA ASN A 27 6.12 -4.08 7.18
C ASN A 27 6.29 -3.66 5.72
N ILE A 28 5.93 -2.42 5.38
CA ILE A 28 5.97 -1.95 3.99
C ILE A 28 7.41 -1.70 3.54
N SER A 29 8.30 -1.23 4.42
CA SER A 29 9.72 -1.08 4.15
C SER A 29 10.37 -2.42 3.80
N PHE A 30 10.05 -3.49 4.53
CA PHE A 30 10.53 -4.85 4.21
C PHE A 30 10.05 -5.32 2.83
N VAL A 31 8.75 -5.17 2.53
CA VAL A 31 8.23 -5.54 1.21
C VAL A 31 8.88 -4.73 0.08
N LEU A 32 9.06 -3.41 0.28
CA LEU A 32 9.69 -2.55 -0.71
C LEU A 32 11.16 -2.90 -0.94
N SER A 33 11.91 -3.31 0.10
CA SER A 33 13.29 -3.75 -0.08
C SER A 33 13.39 -5.03 -0.90
N GLU A 34 12.49 -6.00 -0.67
CA GLU A 34 12.42 -7.24 -1.49
C GLU A 34 12.07 -6.94 -2.95
N LEU A 35 11.34 -5.85 -3.20
CA LEU A 35 10.98 -5.38 -4.54
C LEU A 35 12.03 -4.45 -5.18
N GLY A 36 13.19 -4.25 -4.53
CA GLY A 36 14.29 -3.44 -5.07
C GLY A 36 14.07 -1.92 -4.96
N ASP A 37 13.38 -1.49 -3.91
CA ASP A 37 13.12 -0.09 -3.54
C ASP A 37 12.54 0.78 -4.69
N PRO A 38 11.41 0.39 -5.32
CA PRO A 38 10.83 1.14 -6.43
C PRO A 38 10.46 2.59 -6.04
N GLN A 39 10.05 2.83 -4.80
CA GLN A 39 9.72 4.14 -4.25
C GLN A 39 10.88 5.16 -4.33
N LYS A 40 12.14 4.69 -4.41
CA LYS A 40 13.31 5.58 -4.56
C LYS A 40 13.54 6.06 -6.00
N LYS A 41 12.88 5.41 -6.98
CA LYS A 41 13.08 5.65 -8.41
C LYS A 41 11.90 6.36 -9.07
N THR A 42 10.79 6.50 -8.35
CA THR A 42 9.56 7.13 -8.86
C THR A 42 9.49 8.59 -8.40
N PRO A 43 9.58 9.57 -9.32
CA PRO A 43 9.32 10.97 -8.98
C PRO A 43 7.92 11.11 -8.38
N THR A 44 7.83 11.67 -7.17
CA THR A 44 6.59 11.66 -6.38
C THR A 44 6.36 13.02 -5.72
N ILE A 45 5.09 13.46 -5.68
CA ILE A 45 4.62 14.54 -4.83
C ILE A 45 3.90 13.89 -3.64
N HIS A 46 4.34 14.19 -2.42
CA HIS A 46 3.71 13.68 -1.20
C HIS A 46 2.79 14.74 -0.59
N ILE A 47 1.48 14.47 -0.56
CA ILE A 47 0.46 15.39 -0.05
C ILE A 47 -0.05 14.88 1.31
N ALA A 48 0.04 15.72 2.34
CA ALA A 48 -0.42 15.44 3.69
C ALA A 48 -1.24 16.61 4.26
N GLY A 49 -2.03 16.38 5.32
CA GLY A 49 -2.81 17.41 5.99
C GLY A 49 -4.11 16.89 6.58
N THR A 50 -4.78 17.66 7.45
CA THR A 50 -6.06 17.25 8.06
C THR A 50 -7.22 17.34 7.06
N ASN A 51 -7.24 18.38 6.22
CA ASN A 51 -8.30 18.66 5.25
C ASN A 51 -7.72 18.95 3.85
N GLY A 52 -8.49 18.75 2.78
CA GLY A 52 -8.12 19.17 1.41
C GLY A 52 -7.05 18.34 0.69
N LYS A 53 -6.87 17.06 1.04
CA LYS A 53 -5.84 16.18 0.42
C LYS A 53 -6.24 15.63 -0.97
N GLY A 54 -7.52 15.70 -1.30
CA GLY A 54 -8.07 15.15 -2.55
C GLY A 54 -9.08 16.09 -3.22
N SER A 55 -9.11 17.35 -2.77
CA SER A 55 -9.84 18.45 -3.41
C SER A 55 -8.86 19.25 -4.24
#